data_AF-A0AA88QP43-F1
#
_entry.id   AF-A0AA88QP43-F1
#
_cell.length_a   1.000
_cell.length_b   1.000
_cell.length_c   1.000
_cell.angle_alpha   90.00
_cell.angle_beta   90.00
_cell.angle_gamma   90.00
#
_symmetry.space_group_name_H-M   'P 1'
#
loop_
_entity.id
_entity.type
_entity.pdbx_description
1 polymer ?
#
loop_
_entity_poly.entity_id
_entity_poly.type
_entity_poly.pdbx_seq_one_letter_code
_entity_poly.pdbx_strand_id
1 'polypeptide(L)'
;MALIVPGGCARLLPSSQPPAHARSRRRFTTLATVSSPSRGGEAVDWVKTTSGFFEQDSRPIMLFDGVCNLCNGGVKFVRDNDRQRRIRFEALQSEAGKNLLRRSGRAPDDISSVVLVEKDRSYIKSDAVLKIMEYINLPFPQLAFFLQFVPLLIRDFAYDNVANNRYTIFGRSET
;
A
#
# COMPACT_ATOMS: atom_id res chain seq x y z
N MET A 1 -44.97 -47.63 -0.03
CA MET A 1 -46.25 -47.25 -0.64
C MET A 1 -46.04 -45.97 -1.42
N ALA A 2 -46.10 -46.08 -2.74
CA ALA A 2 -46.15 -44.96 -3.65
C ALA A 2 -47.45 -44.18 -3.43
N LEU A 3 -47.44 -42.86 -3.67
CA LEU A 3 -48.50 -42.18 -4.41
C LEU A 3 -47.94 -40.89 -5.01
N ILE A 4 -47.72 -40.96 -6.32
CA ILE A 4 -47.52 -39.89 -7.28
C ILE A 4 -48.87 -39.23 -7.52
N VAL A 5 -48.96 -37.90 -7.58
CA VAL A 5 -50.02 -37.19 -8.33
C VAL A 5 -49.45 -35.93 -9.00
N PRO A 6 -49.87 -35.59 -10.25
CA PRO A 6 -49.18 -34.68 -11.16
C PRO A 6 -49.97 -33.38 -11.49
N GLY A 7 -49.39 -32.52 -12.33
CA GLY A 7 -50.10 -31.46 -13.09
C GLY A 7 -49.38 -30.10 -13.00
N GLY A 8 -48.89 -29.44 -14.04
CA GLY A 8 -49.17 -29.52 -15.47
C GLY A 8 -50.18 -28.44 -15.88
N CYS A 9 -49.72 -27.27 -16.33
CA CYS A 9 -50.35 -26.51 -17.43
C CYS A 9 -49.53 -25.26 -17.81
N ALA A 10 -49.05 -25.26 -19.05
CA ALA A 10 -48.63 -24.07 -19.77
C ALA A 10 -49.85 -23.37 -20.41
N ARG A 11 -49.82 -22.04 -20.52
CA ARG A 11 -50.51 -21.19 -21.51
C ARG A 11 -49.99 -19.76 -21.31
N LEU A 12 -49.15 -19.26 -22.22
CA LEU A 12 -49.48 -18.44 -23.40
C LEU A 12 -49.93 -17.01 -23.07
N LEU A 13 -49.17 -16.08 -23.66
CA LEU A 13 -49.24 -14.60 -23.63
C LEU A 13 -50.60 -14.03 -24.06
N PRO A 14 -50.82 -12.75 -23.74
CA PRO A 14 -51.13 -11.83 -24.83
C PRO A 14 -50.24 -10.58 -24.85
N SER A 15 -49.97 -10.18 -26.09
CA SER A 15 -49.34 -8.95 -26.56
C SER A 15 -50.12 -7.68 -26.19
N SER A 16 -49.40 -6.63 -25.82
CA SER A 16 -49.87 -5.24 -26.01
C SER A 16 -48.68 -4.28 -26.07
N GLN A 17 -48.37 -3.78 -27.27
CA GLN A 17 -47.50 -2.62 -27.49
C GLN A 17 -48.32 -1.32 -27.33
N PRO A 18 -47.68 -0.22 -26.91
CA PRO A 18 -47.99 1.11 -27.45
C PRO A 18 -46.73 1.91 -27.86
N PRO A 19 -46.87 3.05 -28.55
CA PRO A 19 -46.06 3.37 -29.72
C PRO A 19 -44.81 4.22 -29.44
N ALA A 20 -43.95 4.23 -30.46
CA ALA A 20 -42.79 5.09 -30.61
C ALA A 20 -43.18 6.57 -30.77
N HIS A 21 -42.66 7.43 -29.90
CA HIS A 21 -42.42 8.84 -30.23
C HIS A 21 -40.95 9.17 -30.06
N ALA A 22 -40.34 9.46 -31.20
CA ALA A 22 -38.99 9.95 -31.35
C ALA A 22 -38.79 11.26 -30.58
N ARG A 23 -37.72 11.35 -29.79
CA ARG A 23 -37.10 12.64 -29.48
C ARG A 23 -35.59 12.49 -29.43
N SER A 24 -35.00 12.92 -30.54
CA SER A 24 -33.59 13.22 -30.71
C SER A 24 -33.03 14.00 -29.51
N ARG A 25 -32.06 13.40 -28.81
CA ARG A 25 -31.04 14.13 -28.06
C ARG A 25 -29.68 13.58 -28.46
N ARG A 26 -29.00 14.33 -29.33
CA ARG A 26 -27.56 14.22 -29.54
C ARG A 26 -26.87 14.32 -28.18
N ARG A 27 -26.27 13.23 -27.70
CA ARG A 27 -25.19 13.29 -26.71
C ARG A 27 -23.94 12.78 -27.40
N PHE A 28 -22.96 13.67 -27.46
CA PHE A 28 -21.64 13.46 -28.03
C PHE A 28 -21.04 12.15 -27.49
N THR A 29 -20.72 11.26 -28.41
CA THR A 29 -19.81 10.14 -28.23
C THR A 29 -18.40 10.69 -28.06
N THR A 30 -17.89 10.68 -26.84
CA THR A 30 -16.46 10.57 -26.57
C THR A 30 -16.26 9.30 -25.75
N LEU A 31 -16.38 8.14 -26.41
CA LEU A 31 -15.68 6.95 -25.96
C LEU A 31 -14.19 7.23 -26.16
N ALA A 32 -13.56 7.84 -25.16
CA ALA A 32 -12.13 7.69 -25.00
C ALA A 32 -11.89 6.22 -24.65
N THR A 33 -11.70 5.39 -25.67
CA THR A 33 -11.06 4.10 -25.50
C THR A 33 -9.67 4.42 -24.96
N VAL A 34 -9.52 4.36 -23.64
CA VAL A 34 -8.21 4.36 -23.00
C VAL A 34 -7.56 3.06 -23.43
N SER A 35 -6.82 3.13 -24.53
CA SER A 35 -5.92 2.09 -24.96
C SER A 35 -4.94 1.85 -23.81
N SER A 36 -5.12 0.75 -23.10
CA SER A 36 -4.14 0.28 -22.12
C SER A 36 -2.78 0.17 -22.83
N PRO A 37 -1.71 0.79 -22.31
CA PRO A 37 -0.41 0.65 -22.93
C PRO A 37 0.06 -0.79 -22.73
N SER A 38 0.05 -1.56 -23.81
CA SER A 38 0.84 -2.77 -23.95
C SER A 38 2.32 -2.42 -23.86
N ARG A 39 2.97 -2.72 -22.74
CA ARG A 39 4.43 -2.85 -22.68
C ARG A 39 4.77 -4.18 -22.06
N GLY A 40 5.40 -5.03 -22.88
CA GLY A 40 5.94 -6.32 -22.48
C GLY A 40 6.96 -6.21 -21.36
N GLY A 41 7.03 -7.31 -20.61
CA GLY A 41 7.63 -7.41 -19.28
C GLY A 41 6.55 -7.97 -18.38
N GLU A 42 6.57 -9.29 -18.20
CA GLU A 42 5.71 -10.01 -17.25
C GLU A 42 5.65 -9.21 -15.95
N ALA A 43 4.48 -8.65 -15.63
CA ALA A 43 4.31 -7.86 -14.42
C ALA A 43 4.48 -8.81 -13.25
N VAL A 44 5.71 -8.91 -12.73
CA VAL A 44 6.02 -9.69 -11.55
C VAL A 44 5.10 -9.16 -10.45
N ASP A 45 4.18 -10.00 -10.01
CA ASP A 45 3.33 -9.72 -8.86
C ASP A 45 4.21 -9.75 -7.61
N TRP A 46 4.87 -8.63 -7.35
CA TRP A 46 5.75 -8.47 -6.21
C TRP A 46 5.03 -8.71 -4.89
N VAL A 47 3.69 -8.58 -4.83
CA VAL A 47 2.90 -8.91 -3.64
C VAL A 47 2.92 -10.42 -3.42
N LYS A 48 2.69 -11.23 -4.46
CA LYS A 48 2.79 -12.70 -4.39
C LYS A 48 4.21 -13.20 -4.18
N THR A 49 5.22 -12.59 -4.80
CA THR A 49 6.62 -13.00 -4.59
C THR A 49 7.09 -12.72 -3.16
N THR A 50 6.60 -11.64 -2.55
CA THR A 50 7.02 -11.24 -1.20
C THR A 50 6.10 -11.74 -0.09
N SER A 51 4.99 -12.42 -0.39
CA SER A 51 4.14 -13.03 0.65
C SER A 51 4.89 -14.08 1.46
N GLY A 52 5.90 -14.74 0.86
CA GLY A 52 6.78 -15.68 1.55
C GLY A 52 7.51 -15.09 2.75
N PHE A 53 7.80 -13.79 2.76
CA PHE A 53 8.41 -13.12 3.92
C PHE A 53 7.52 -13.10 5.17
N PHE A 54 6.20 -13.31 4.98
CA PHE A 54 5.17 -13.24 6.01
C PHE A 54 4.53 -14.60 6.36
N GLU A 55 4.98 -15.70 5.77
CA GLU A 55 4.44 -17.04 6.04
C GLU A 55 4.81 -17.54 7.44
N GLN A 56 6.07 -17.33 7.84
CA GLN A 56 6.60 -17.77 9.13
C GLN A 56 6.45 -16.70 10.22
N ASP A 57 6.40 -15.41 9.82
CA ASP A 57 6.33 -14.29 10.73
C ASP A 57 5.52 -13.14 10.10
N SER A 58 4.33 -12.90 10.66
CA SER A 58 3.38 -11.90 10.16
C SER A 58 3.71 -10.46 10.55
N ARG A 59 4.75 -10.23 11.37
CA ARG A 59 5.14 -8.89 11.81
C ARG A 59 5.56 -8.00 10.63
N PRO A 60 5.17 -6.71 10.62
CA PRO A 60 5.59 -5.77 9.60
C PRO A 60 7.12 -5.59 9.56
N ILE A 61 7.63 -5.26 8.38
CA ILE A 61 9.05 -5.05 8.13
C ILE A 61 9.26 -3.56 7.81
N MET A 62 10.02 -2.87 8.65
CA MET A 62 10.50 -1.51 8.42
C MET A 62 11.77 -1.55 7.58
N LEU A 63 11.69 -1.02 6.37
CA LEU A 63 12.82 -0.83 5.49
C LEU A 63 13.52 0.50 5.81
N PHE A 64 14.84 0.47 5.90
CA PHE A 64 15.65 1.65 6.21
C PHE A 64 16.95 1.71 5.41
N ASP A 65 17.51 2.91 5.28
CA ASP A 65 18.82 3.13 4.68
C ASP A 65 19.93 2.97 5.73
N GLY A 66 20.73 1.90 5.62
CA GLY A 66 21.81 1.59 6.55
C GLY A 66 22.99 2.58 6.52
N VAL A 67 23.17 3.38 5.46
CA VAL A 67 24.25 4.38 5.40
C VAL A 67 23.81 5.75 5.94
N CYS A 68 22.53 5.94 6.26
CA CYS A 68 22.01 7.20 6.76
C CYS A 68 21.93 7.22 8.29
N ASN A 69 22.65 8.15 8.93
CA ASN A 69 22.65 8.30 10.39
C ASN A 69 21.26 8.61 10.96
N LEU A 70 20.46 9.43 10.25
CA LEU A 70 19.08 9.70 10.63
C LEU A 70 18.23 8.43 10.62
N CYS A 71 18.33 7.61 9.56
CA CYS A 71 17.59 6.37 9.44
C CYS A 71 17.99 5.37 10.51
N ASN A 72 19.29 5.21 10.76
CA ASN A 72 19.82 4.36 11.83
C ASN A 72 19.35 4.83 13.21
N GLY A 73 19.36 6.15 13.46
CA GLY A 73 18.78 6.75 14.67
C GLY A 73 17.29 6.45 14.82
N GLY A 74 16.53 6.53 13.72
CA GLY A 74 15.12 6.15 13.67
C GLY A 74 14.88 4.68 13.99
N VAL A 75 15.66 3.76 13.41
CA VAL A 75 15.59 2.32 13.73
C VAL A 75 15.89 2.08 15.21
N LYS A 76 16.94 2.71 15.75
CA LYS A 76 17.26 2.61 17.18
C LYS A 76 16.09 3.10 18.03
N PHE A 77 15.53 4.26 17.71
CA PHE A 77 14.36 4.80 18.40
C PHE A 77 13.19 3.83 18.39
N VAL A 78 12.83 3.28 17.23
CA VAL A 78 11.72 2.32 17.12
C VAL A 78 12.01 1.07 17.94
N ARG A 79 13.22 0.51 17.83
CA ARG A 79 13.63 -0.69 18.59
C ARG A 79 13.58 -0.47 20.09
N ASP A 80 14.01 0.69 20.56
CA ASP A 80 14.05 1.01 21.99
C ASP A 80 12.63 1.26 22.56
N ASN A 81 11.67 1.62 21.69
CA ASN A 81 10.27 1.89 22.05
C ASN A 81 9.28 0.77 21.64
N ASP A 82 9.76 -0.33 21.05
CA ASP A 82 8.99 -1.52 20.69
C ASP A 82 9.35 -2.70 21.59
N ARG A 83 8.88 -2.66 22.84
CA ARG A 83 9.20 -3.67 23.87
C ARG A 83 8.70 -5.07 23.51
N GLN A 84 7.65 -5.15 22.70
CA GLN A 84 7.05 -6.41 22.25
C GLN A 84 7.69 -6.93 20.95
N ARG A 85 8.64 -6.17 20.38
CA ARG A 85 9.28 -6.48 19.09
C ARG A 85 8.23 -6.76 18.01
N ARG A 86 7.21 -5.91 17.90
CA ARG A 86 6.16 -6.00 16.88
C ARG A 86 6.68 -5.68 15.47
N ILE A 87 7.80 -4.98 15.33
CA ILE A 87 8.40 -4.61 14.04
C ILE A 87 9.69 -5.38 13.80
N ARG A 88 9.89 -5.82 12.55
CA ARG A 88 11.16 -6.33 12.00
C ARG A 88 11.86 -5.23 11.22
N PHE A 89 13.18 -5.29 11.09
CA PHE A 89 13.96 -4.31 10.36
C PHE A 89 14.74 -4.97 9.23
N GLU A 90 14.78 -4.34 8.08
CA GLU A 90 15.54 -4.81 6.91
C GLU A 90 16.21 -3.63 6.21
N ALA A 91 17.48 -3.79 5.83
CA ALA A 91 18.22 -2.74 5.16
C ALA A 91 17.85 -2.69 3.68
N LEU A 92 17.63 -1.49 3.13
CA LEU A 92 17.32 -1.31 1.70
C LEU A 92 18.46 -1.79 0.78
N GLN A 93 19.69 -1.84 1.29
CA GLN A 93 20.85 -2.34 0.57
C GLN A 93 20.83 -3.86 0.33
N SER A 94 20.11 -4.62 1.16
CA SER A 94 20.07 -6.08 1.06
C SER A 94 19.19 -6.53 -0.12
N GLU A 95 19.39 -7.77 -0.58
CA GLU A 95 18.55 -8.35 -1.64
C GLU A 95 17.08 -8.45 -1.20
N ALA A 96 16.84 -8.85 0.05
CA ALA A 96 15.51 -8.89 0.64
C ALA A 96 14.86 -7.50 0.69
N GLY A 97 15.61 -6.47 1.14
CA GLY A 97 15.15 -5.09 1.18
C GLY A 97 14.77 -4.55 -0.20
N LYS A 98 15.59 -4.81 -1.22
CA LYS A 98 15.30 -4.42 -2.62
C LYS A 98 14.03 -5.08 -3.16
N ASN A 99 13.83 -6.37 -2.86
CA ASN A 99 12.63 -7.09 -3.28
C ASN A 99 11.36 -6.56 -2.58
N LEU A 100 11.45 -6.26 -1.28
CA LEU A 100 10.37 -5.64 -0.51
C LEU A 100 10.09 -4.19 -0.95
N LEU A 101 11.12 -3.45 -1.37
CA LEU A 101 10.96 -2.08 -1.89
C LEU A 101 10.22 -2.07 -3.23
N ARG A 102 10.54 -2.99 -4.15
CA ARG A 102 9.82 -3.13 -5.43
C ARG A 102 8.33 -3.40 -5.23
N ARG A 103 7.97 -4.23 -4.25
CA ARG A 103 6.58 -4.47 -3.85
C ARG A 103 5.84 -3.19 -3.46
N SER A 104 6.53 -2.21 -2.88
CA SER A 104 5.92 -0.91 -2.53
C SER A 104 5.70 0.04 -3.72
N GLY A 105 5.99 -0.40 -4.95
CA GLY A 105 5.88 0.42 -6.16
C GLY A 105 7.05 1.38 -6.37
N ARG A 106 8.17 1.18 -5.63
CA ARG A 106 9.37 2.01 -5.70
C ARG A 106 10.49 1.33 -6.48
N ALA A 107 11.35 2.14 -7.08
CA ALA A 107 12.58 1.65 -7.68
C ALA A 107 13.49 1.06 -6.58
N PRO A 108 14.23 -0.03 -6.85
CA PRO A 108 15.09 -0.69 -5.86
C PRO A 108 16.22 0.21 -5.34
N ASP A 109 16.55 1.28 -6.07
CA ASP A 109 17.58 2.26 -5.70
C ASP A 109 16.98 3.52 -5.03
N ASP A 110 15.65 3.58 -4.86
CA ASP A 110 14.97 4.65 -4.14
C ASP A 110 15.14 4.48 -2.62
N ILE A 111 16.32 4.85 -2.14
CA ILE A 111 16.65 4.91 -0.70
C ILE A 111 16.15 6.20 -0.05
N SER A 112 15.32 6.99 -0.73
CA SER A 112 14.94 8.33 -0.27
C SER A 112 13.97 8.33 0.91
N SER A 113 13.38 7.19 1.25
CA SER A 113 12.25 7.14 2.18
C SER A 113 12.20 5.86 3.01
N VAL A 114 11.76 6.02 4.25
CA VAL A 114 11.32 4.94 5.13
C VAL A 114 10.06 4.29 4.52
N VAL A 115 10.06 2.96 4.50
CA VAL A 115 8.94 2.16 4.01
C VAL A 115 8.58 1.14 5.08
N LEU A 116 7.29 0.99 5.35
CA LEU A 116 6.78 -0.10 6.18
C LEU A 116 6.03 -1.09 5.30
N VAL A 117 6.41 -2.35 5.33
CA VAL A 117 5.76 -3.42 4.56
C VAL A 117 4.98 -4.33 5.50
N GLU A 118 3.69 -4.42 5.27
CA GLU A 118 2.76 -5.39 5.87
C GLU A 118 2.45 -6.51 4.87
N LYS A 119 1.83 -7.58 5.34
CA LYS A 119 1.48 -8.75 4.54
C LYS A 119 0.67 -8.42 3.27
N ASP A 120 -0.21 -7.43 3.34
CA ASP A 120 -1.14 -7.11 2.25
C ASP A 120 -0.91 -5.72 1.64
N ARG A 121 -0.10 -4.87 2.28
CA ARG A 121 0.08 -3.47 1.86
C ARG A 121 1.44 -2.91 2.28
N SER A 122 1.81 -1.78 1.70
CA SER A 122 2.99 -1.03 2.08
C SER A 122 2.62 0.43 2.36
N TYR A 123 3.37 1.07 3.24
CA TYR A 123 3.25 2.48 3.57
C TYR A 123 4.58 3.17 3.29
N ILE A 124 4.51 4.42 2.85
CA ILE A 124 5.66 5.20 2.41
C ILE A 124 5.68 6.57 3.07
N LYS A 125 6.84 7.19 3.16
CA LYS A 125 7.00 8.56 3.68
C LYS A 125 6.33 8.76 5.05
N SER A 126 5.50 9.79 5.19
CA SER A 126 4.87 10.11 6.45
C SER A 126 3.84 9.07 6.90
N ASP A 127 3.19 8.37 5.96
CA ASP A 127 2.29 7.26 6.27
C ASP A 127 3.05 6.11 6.94
N ALA A 128 4.26 5.80 6.46
CA ALA A 128 5.10 4.79 7.08
C ALA A 128 5.44 5.16 8.53
N VAL A 129 5.79 6.42 8.77
CA VAL A 129 6.14 6.92 10.11
C VAL A 129 4.95 6.83 11.06
N LEU A 130 3.77 7.29 10.65
CA LEU A 130 2.57 7.19 11.48
C LEU A 130 2.20 5.74 11.75
N LYS A 131 2.29 4.88 10.74
CA LYS A 131 1.97 3.46 10.92
C LYS A 131 2.94 2.78 11.88
N ILE A 132 4.24 3.07 11.78
CA ILE A 132 5.25 2.60 12.74
C ILE A 132 4.90 3.04 14.17
N MET A 133 4.43 4.29 14.34
CA MET A 133 4.06 4.81 15.66
C MET A 133 2.88 4.06 16.30
N GLU A 134 1.97 3.49 15.51
CA GLU A 134 0.89 2.61 16.01
C GLU A 134 1.44 1.28 16.57
N TYR A 135 2.57 0.81 16.03
CA TYR A 135 3.20 -0.46 16.40
C TYR A 135 4.21 -0.36 17.55
N ILE A 136 4.54 0.84 18.04
CA ILE A 136 5.41 1.01 19.21
C ILE A 136 4.59 1.32 20.47
N ASN A 137 5.23 1.30 21.64
CA ASN A 137 4.54 1.44 22.93
C ASN A 137 3.92 2.84 23.14
N LEU A 138 3.04 2.98 24.13
CA LEU A 138 2.47 4.29 24.48
C LEU A 138 3.60 5.27 24.86
N PRO A 139 3.51 6.56 24.50
CA PRO A 139 2.32 7.29 24.02
C PRO A 139 2.20 7.46 22.49
N PHE A 140 3.01 6.75 21.70
CA PHE A 140 3.12 7.00 20.26
C PHE A 140 1.87 6.65 19.45
N PRO A 141 1.10 5.58 19.75
CA PRO A 141 -0.15 5.33 19.04
C PRO A 141 -1.17 6.47 19.20
N GLN A 142 -1.24 7.13 20.36
CA GLN A 142 -2.10 8.31 20.55
C GLN A 142 -1.61 9.48 19.71
N LEU A 143 -0.30 9.72 19.68
CA LEU A 143 0.26 10.79 18.86
C LEU A 143 0.02 10.54 17.36
N ALA A 144 0.14 9.30 16.89
CA ALA A 144 -0.18 8.91 15.53
C ALA A 144 -1.65 9.19 15.19
N PHE A 145 -2.55 8.83 16.12
CA PHE A 145 -3.97 9.13 15.99
C PHE A 145 -4.25 10.64 15.86
N PHE A 146 -3.54 11.51 16.56
CA PHE A 146 -3.72 12.96 16.38
C PHE A 146 -3.10 13.47 15.07
N LEU A 147 -1.91 12.98 14.69
CA LEU A 147 -1.22 13.39 13.47
C LEU A 147 -1.89 12.89 12.19
N GLN A 148 -2.80 11.91 12.27
CA GLN A 148 -3.61 11.48 11.13
C GLN A 148 -4.55 12.60 10.62
N PHE A 149 -4.93 13.54 11.50
CA PHE A 149 -5.79 14.67 11.13
C PHE A 149 -5.02 15.79 10.42
N VAL A 150 -3.69 15.76 10.46
CA VAL A 150 -2.86 16.70 9.70
C VAL A 150 -2.97 16.35 8.21
N PRO A 151 -3.31 17.32 7.33
CA PRO A 151 -3.38 17.09 5.90
C PRO A 151 -2.12 16.44 5.34
N LEU A 152 -2.31 15.46 4.44
CA LEU A 152 -1.20 14.71 3.81
C LEU A 152 -0.14 15.64 3.22
N LEU A 153 -0.55 16.72 2.55
CA LEU A 153 0.37 17.71 1.96
C LEU A 153 1.33 18.31 2.99
N ILE A 154 0.85 18.64 4.18
CA ILE A 154 1.67 19.25 5.24
C ILE A 154 2.63 18.19 5.81
N ARG A 155 2.10 16.98 6.06
CA ARG A 155 2.89 15.91 6.66
C ARG A 155 3.97 15.40 5.71
N ASP A 156 3.66 15.26 4.42
CA ASP A 156 4.64 14.89 3.40
C ASP A 156 5.61 16.03 3.09
N PHE A 157 5.18 17.29 3.13
CA PHE A 157 6.11 18.42 3.01
C PHE A 157 7.14 18.45 4.14
N ALA A 158 6.69 18.26 5.39
CA ALA A 158 7.58 18.16 6.54
C ALA A 158 8.52 16.95 6.41
N TYR A 159 7.98 15.80 5.99
CA TYR A 159 8.78 14.60 5.74
C TYR A 159 9.85 14.83 4.67
N ASP A 160 9.46 15.37 3.51
CA ASP A 160 10.35 15.60 2.38
C ASP A 160 11.44 16.62 2.73
N ASN A 161 11.12 17.65 3.53
CA ASN A 161 12.12 18.59 4.03
C ASN A 161 13.21 17.87 4.87
N VAL A 162 12.81 17.02 5.81
CA VAL A 162 13.76 16.24 6.61
C VAL A 162 14.53 15.23 5.75
N ALA A 163 13.82 14.50 4.89
CA ALA A 163 14.39 13.45 4.04
C ALA A 163 15.43 14.00 3.05
N ASN A 164 15.20 15.19 2.49
CA ASN A 164 16.11 15.86 1.56
C ASN A 164 17.35 16.43 2.27
N ASN A 165 17.22 16.82 3.53
CA ASN A 165 18.33 17.40 4.30
C ASN A 165 19.09 16.36 5.15
N ARG A 166 18.68 15.09 5.15
CA ARG A 166 19.18 14.09 6.09
C ARG A 166 20.69 13.87 6.05
N TYR A 167 21.32 13.85 4.87
CA TYR A 167 22.77 13.65 4.76
C TYR A 167 23.54 14.92 5.09
N THR A 168 22.97 16.09 4.79
CA THR A 168 23.59 17.39 5.10
C THR A 168 23.60 17.66 6.60
N ILE A 169 22.51 17.32 7.29
CA ILE A 169 22.34 17.61 8.72
C ILE A 169 22.91 16.49 9.60
N PHE A 170 22.66 15.22 9.25
CA PHE A 170 23.01 14.08 10.10
C PHE A 170 24.23 13.30 9.60
N GLY A 171 24.68 13.55 8.38
CA GLY A 171 25.80 12.84 7.78
C GLY A 171 25.46 11.43 7.29
N ARG A 172 26.50 10.73 6.86
CA ARG A 172 26.47 9.30 6.51
C ARG A 172 27.23 8.51 7.56
N SER A 173 26.81 7.26 7.78
CA SER A 173 27.62 6.32 8.53
C SER A 173 28.69 5.79 7.58
N GLU A 174 29.95 5.94 7.95
CA GLU A 174 31.00 5.12 7.37
C GLU A 174 30.88 3.76 8.03
N THR A 175 30.55 2.74 7.25
CA THR A 175 30.71 1.33 7.66
C THR A 175 32.17 1.00 7.86
#